data_AF-A0A7S0ENZ0-F1
#
_entry.id   AF-A0A7S0ENZ0-F1
#
_cell.length_a   1.000
_cell.length_b   1.000
_cell.length_c   1.000
_cell.angle_alpha   90.00
_cell.angle_beta   90.00
_cell.angle_gamma   90.00
#
_symmetry.space_group_name_H-M   'P 1'
#
loop_
_entity.id
_entity.type
_entity.pdbx_description
1 polymer ?
#
loop_
_entity_poly.entity_id
_entity_poly.type
_entity_poly.pdbx_seq_one_letter_code
_entity_poly.pdbx_strand_id
1 'polypeptide(L)'
;QGCRAFANMANLDDEIASALGEDILRATAEEINSRCRLLDNEIKAMKAEETRLKHEQNSTNERIKENTDKIKLNKQLPYLVGNIVEILELQEKDEVEDDGANVDLDSHRKGKCVVIKTSTRQTIFLPVVGLVDPEKLQPGDLVGVNKDSYLILD
;
A
#
# COMPACT_ATOMS: atom_id res chain seq x y z
N GLN A 1 -28.90 7.70 14.46
CA GLN A 1 -28.68 7.53 13.01
C GLN A 1 -29.00 6.12 12.49
N GLY A 2 -28.97 5.06 13.32
CA GLY A 2 -29.29 3.69 12.90
C GLY A 2 -30.71 3.47 12.34
N CYS A 3 -31.76 4.05 12.93
CA CYS A 3 -33.14 3.79 12.48
C CYS A 3 -33.47 4.26 11.05
N ARG A 4 -32.74 5.25 10.51
CA ARG A 4 -32.94 5.72 9.12
C ARG A 4 -32.33 4.78 8.08
N ALA A 5 -31.24 4.09 8.40
CA ALA A 5 -30.61 3.14 7.48
C ALA A 5 -31.43 1.86 7.34
N PHE A 6 -31.98 1.34 8.45
CA PHE A 6 -32.86 0.17 8.43
C PHE A 6 -34.17 0.41 7.65
N ALA A 7 -34.76 1.61 7.76
CA ALA A 7 -35.97 1.95 7.01
C ALA A 7 -35.74 2.05 5.49
N ASN A 8 -34.58 2.53 5.06
CA ASN A 8 -34.24 2.59 3.62
C ASN A 8 -33.96 1.21 3.03
N MET A 9 -33.37 0.30 3.80
CA MET A 9 -33.09 -1.07 3.35
C MET A 9 -34.38 -1.89 3.17
N ALA A 10 -35.33 -1.76 4.10
CA ALA A 10 -36.64 -2.41 4.00
C ALA A 10 -37.46 -1.93 2.78
N ASN A 11 -37.44 -0.63 2.49
CA ASN A 11 -38.12 -0.08 1.30
C ASN A 11 -37.49 -0.57 -0.02
N LEU A 12 -36.18 -0.77 -0.04
CA LEU A 12 -35.48 -1.27 -1.22
C LEU A 12 -35.77 -2.75 -1.46
N ASP A 13 -35.82 -3.55 -0.39
CA ASP A 13 -36.17 -4.98 -0.46
C ASP A 13 -37.62 -5.16 -0.95
N ASP A 14 -38.56 -4.31 -0.52
CA ASP A 14 -39.96 -4.33 -0.96
C ASP A 14 -40.12 -3.89 -2.44
N GLU A 15 -39.38 -2.87 -2.90
CA GLU A 15 -39.39 -2.46 -4.32
C GLU A 15 -38.82 -3.55 -5.23
N ILE A 16 -37.73 -4.20 -4.82
CA ILE A 16 -37.12 -5.31 -5.56
C ILE A 16 -38.07 -6.52 -5.58
N ALA A 17 -38.71 -6.84 -4.46
CA ALA A 17 -39.65 -7.95 -4.38
C ALA A 17 -40.89 -7.73 -5.27
N SER A 18 -41.39 -6.49 -5.35
CA SER A 18 -42.51 -6.12 -6.21
C SER A 18 -42.17 -6.25 -7.71
N ALA A 19 -41.02 -5.69 -8.12
CA ALA A 19 -40.56 -5.77 -9.52
C ALA A 19 -40.24 -7.21 -9.95
N LEU A 20 -39.55 -7.97 -9.08
CA LEU A 20 -39.24 -9.37 -9.35
C LEU A 20 -40.50 -10.24 -9.38
N GLY A 21 -41.51 -9.93 -8.55
CA GLY A 21 -42.79 -10.61 -8.54
C GLY A 21 -43.54 -10.52 -9.88
N GLU A 22 -43.54 -9.33 -10.52
CA GLU A 22 -44.11 -9.15 -11.85
C GLU A 22 -43.36 -9.94 -12.94
N ASP A 23 -42.04 -10.01 -12.85
CA ASP A 23 -41.21 -10.76 -13.80
C ASP A 23 -41.36 -12.28 -13.63
N ILE A 24 -41.55 -12.76 -12.41
CA ILE A 24 -41.82 -14.18 -12.11
C ILE A 24 -43.21 -14.59 -12.63
N LEU A 25 -44.21 -13.71 -12.53
CA LEU A 25 -45.56 -13.97 -13.05
C LEU A 25 -45.61 -14.06 -14.59
N ARG A 26 -44.67 -13.42 -15.29
CA ARG A 26 -44.56 -13.45 -16.76
C ARG A 26 -43.69 -14.61 -17.27
N ALA A 27 -42.84 -15.18 -16.42
CA ALA A 27 -41.91 -16.24 -16.79
C ALA A 27 -42.55 -17.63 -16.74
N THR A 28 -42.02 -18.56 -17.54
CA THR A 28 -42.43 -19.97 -17.48
C THR A 28 -41.75 -20.70 -16.32
N ALA A 29 -42.38 -21.78 -15.82
CA ALA A 29 -41.84 -22.57 -14.70
C ALA A 29 -40.45 -23.17 -14.98
N GLU A 30 -40.11 -23.39 -16.24
CA GLU A 30 -38.80 -23.91 -16.66
C GLU A 30 -37.72 -22.81 -16.65
N GLU A 31 -38.06 -21.60 -17.09
CA GLU A 31 -37.16 -20.44 -17.03
C GLU A 31 -36.84 -20.04 -15.59
N ILE A 32 -37.83 -20.09 -14.69
CA ILE A 32 -37.63 -19.82 -13.26
C ILE A 32 -36.64 -20.83 -12.66
N ASN A 33 -36.82 -22.12 -12.96
CA ASN A 33 -35.91 -23.17 -12.47
C ASN A 33 -34.48 -23.02 -13.02
N SER A 34 -34.32 -22.63 -14.29
CA SER A 34 -33.01 -22.35 -14.88
C SER A 34 -32.33 -21.16 -14.20
N ARG A 35 -33.07 -20.06 -13.98
CA ARG A 35 -32.58 -18.85 -13.28
C ARG A 35 -32.16 -19.15 -11.84
N CYS A 36 -32.95 -19.92 -11.08
CA CYS A 36 -32.58 -20.32 -9.72
C CYS A 36 -31.25 -21.08 -9.70
N ARG A 37 -31.04 -22.02 -10.62
CA ARG A 37 -29.77 -22.77 -10.71
C ARG A 37 -28.58 -21.89 -11.07
N LEU A 38 -28.76 -20.91 -11.94
CA LEU A 38 -27.71 -19.96 -12.28
C LEU A 38 -27.35 -19.08 -11.08
N LEU A 39 -28.35 -18.56 -10.38
CA LEU A 39 -28.17 -17.76 -9.16
C LEU A 39 -27.51 -18.57 -8.04
N ASP A 40 -27.88 -19.84 -7.85
CA ASP A 40 -27.24 -20.72 -6.86
C ASP A 40 -25.74 -20.93 -7.15
N ASN A 41 -25.40 -21.12 -8.43
CA ASN A 41 -24.00 -21.24 -8.84
C ASN A 41 -23.24 -19.92 -8.63
N GLU A 42 -23.87 -18.79 -8.94
CA GLU A 42 -23.28 -17.46 -8.77
C GLU A 42 -23.08 -17.13 -7.29
N ILE A 43 -24.06 -17.41 -6.43
CA ILE A 43 -23.95 -17.28 -4.97
C ILE A 43 -22.80 -18.14 -4.44
N LYS A 44 -22.65 -19.36 -4.94
CA LYS A 44 -21.55 -20.24 -4.53
C LYS A 44 -20.18 -19.69 -4.95
N ALA A 45 -20.07 -19.15 -6.17
CA ALA A 45 -18.85 -18.51 -6.64
C ALA A 45 -18.53 -17.24 -5.83
N MET A 46 -19.53 -16.39 -5.57
CA MET A 46 -19.39 -15.18 -4.76
C MET A 46 -18.96 -15.49 -3.32
N LYS A 47 -19.53 -16.51 -2.68
CA LYS A 47 -19.13 -16.93 -1.32
C LYS A 47 -17.70 -17.47 -1.26
N ALA A 48 -17.27 -18.20 -2.29
CA ALA A 48 -15.88 -18.67 -2.38
C ALA A 48 -14.91 -17.49 -2.53
N GLU A 49 -15.26 -16.52 -3.37
CA GLU A 49 -14.47 -15.31 -3.59
C GLU A 49 -14.41 -14.41 -2.35
N GLU A 50 -15.53 -14.24 -1.65
CA GLU A 50 -15.58 -13.51 -0.39
C GLU A 50 -14.63 -14.11 0.65
N THR A 51 -14.60 -15.44 0.75
CA THR A 51 -13.72 -16.16 1.68
C THR A 51 -12.25 -15.97 1.28
N ARG A 52 -11.93 -16.07 -0.01
CA ARG A 52 -10.58 -15.82 -0.55
C ARG A 52 -10.10 -14.40 -0.22
N LEU A 53 -10.91 -13.40 -0.55
CA LEU A 53 -10.60 -11.99 -0.30
C LEU A 53 -10.42 -11.71 1.20
N LYS A 54 -11.25 -12.31 2.06
CA LYS A 54 -11.09 -12.20 3.52
C LYS A 54 -9.74 -12.74 4.00
N HIS A 55 -9.29 -13.88 3.47
CA HIS A 55 -7.98 -14.43 3.82
C HIS A 55 -6.83 -13.54 3.34
N GLU A 56 -6.89 -13.03 2.12
CA GLU A 56 -5.89 -12.10 1.57
C GLU A 56 -5.85 -10.79 2.35
N GLN A 57 -7.01 -10.25 2.72
CA GLN A 57 -7.13 -9.06 3.54
C GLN A 57 -6.50 -9.28 4.92
N ASN A 58 -6.77 -10.41 5.56
CA ASN A 58 -6.19 -10.73 6.87
C ASN A 58 -4.67 -10.88 6.79
N SER A 59 -4.15 -11.61 5.79
CA SER A 59 -2.71 -11.74 5.58
C SER A 59 -2.04 -10.38 5.34
N THR A 60 -2.67 -9.52 4.55
CA THR A 60 -2.14 -8.16 4.30
C THR A 60 -2.16 -7.31 5.57
N ASN A 61 -3.24 -7.39 6.36
CA ASN A 61 -3.35 -6.68 7.64
C ASN A 61 -2.30 -7.14 8.66
N GLU A 62 -1.99 -8.43 8.72
CA GLU A 62 -0.91 -8.97 9.56
C GLU A 62 0.44 -8.40 9.15
N ARG A 63 0.74 -8.39 7.85
CA ARG A 63 1.97 -7.78 7.31
C ARG A 63 2.06 -6.28 7.62
N ILE A 64 0.95 -5.55 7.55
CA ILE A 64 0.90 -4.13 7.91
C ILE A 64 1.21 -3.94 9.40
N LYS A 65 0.63 -4.75 10.28
CA LYS A 65 0.90 -4.68 11.73
C LYS A 65 2.37 -4.96 12.04
N GLU A 66 2.93 -6.02 11.48
CA GLU A 66 4.36 -6.35 11.65
C GLU A 66 5.28 -5.22 11.18
N ASN A 67 4.99 -4.65 10.00
CA ASN A 67 5.78 -3.54 9.47
C ASN A 67 5.62 -2.27 10.33
N THR A 68 4.42 -2.00 10.82
CA THR A 68 4.16 -0.87 11.72
C THR A 68 4.96 -1.01 13.01
N ASP A 69 5.07 -2.22 13.57
CA ASP A 69 5.85 -2.46 14.78
C ASP A 69 7.37 -2.39 14.52
N LYS A 70 7.84 -2.87 13.36
CA LYS A 70 9.22 -2.63 12.92
C LYS A 70 9.55 -1.15 12.77
N ILE A 71 8.62 -0.35 12.23
CA ILE A 71 8.79 1.11 12.12
C ILE A 71 8.86 1.73 13.51
N LYS A 72 7.99 1.34 14.45
CA LYS A 72 8.03 1.84 15.84
C LYS A 72 9.36 1.52 16.54
N LEU A 73 9.91 0.33 16.33
CA LEU A 73 11.21 -0.06 16.89
C LEU A 73 12.35 0.79 16.33
N ASN A 74 12.32 1.10 15.04
CA ASN A 74 13.30 2.00 14.40
C ASN A 74 13.07 3.48 14.76
N LYS A 75 11.85 3.87 15.13
CA LYS A 75 11.49 5.17 15.70
C LYS A 75 11.65 5.22 17.23
N GLN A 76 12.58 4.45 17.79
CA GLN A 76 12.98 4.64 19.18
C GLN A 76 14.10 5.67 19.26
N LEU A 77 13.95 6.62 20.19
CA LEU A 77 15.03 7.54 20.57
C LEU A 77 16.24 6.71 21.02
N PRO A 78 17.49 7.15 20.79
CA PRO A 78 17.90 8.50 20.41
C PRO A 78 18.25 8.68 18.92
N TYR A 79 17.71 9.73 18.31
CA TYR A 79 18.10 10.12 16.95
C TYR A 79 19.32 11.04 16.95
N LEU A 80 20.04 11.01 15.83
CA LEU A 80 21.04 12.01 15.49
C LEU A 80 20.37 13.04 14.59
N VAL A 81 20.67 14.32 14.79
CA VAL A 81 20.15 15.38 13.92
C VAL A 81 21.12 15.56 12.76
N GLY A 82 20.59 15.66 11.54
CA GLY A 82 21.36 15.94 10.34
C GLY A 82 20.67 16.99 9.47
N ASN A 83 21.44 17.64 8.61
CA ASN A 83 20.91 18.53 7.59
C ASN A 83 21.07 17.89 6.21
N ILE A 84 20.07 18.07 5.37
CA ILE A 84 20.16 17.70 3.96
C ILE A 84 21.03 18.72 3.24
N VAL A 85 22.07 18.25 2.56
CA VAL A 85 22.97 19.13 1.80
C VAL A 85 22.51 19.20 0.36
N GLU A 86 22.28 18.04 -0.26
CA GLU A 86 21.92 17.93 -1.66
C GLU A 86 21.09 16.67 -1.90
N ILE A 87 20.19 16.76 -2.88
CA ILE A 87 19.38 15.66 -3.36
C ILE A 87 19.79 15.44 -4.80
N LEU A 88 20.28 14.24 -5.09
CA LEU A 88 20.80 13.85 -6.38
C LEU A 88 19.81 12.90 -7.05
N GLU A 89 19.41 13.21 -8.28
CA GLU A 89 18.68 12.27 -9.13
C GLU A 89 19.70 11.53 -9.99
N LEU A 90 19.87 10.23 -9.75
CA LEU A 90 20.68 9.38 -10.61
C LEU A 90 19.90 9.15 -11.92
N GLN A 91 20.23 9.93 -12.94
CA GLN A 91 19.82 9.64 -14.31
C GLN A 91 20.69 8.51 -14.86
N GLU A 92 20.09 7.62 -15.67
CA GLU A 92 20.79 6.51 -16.31
C GLU A 92 22.01 7.04 -17.06
N LYS A 93 23.19 6.48 -16.79
CA LYS A 93 24.19 6.40 -17.85
C LYS A 93 23.76 5.24 -18.73
N ASP A 94 23.32 5.54 -19.94
CA ASP A 94 22.98 4.60 -21.01
C ASP A 94 24.18 3.76 -21.53
N GLU A 95 25.26 3.64 -20.75
CA GLU A 95 26.44 2.89 -21.16
C GLU A 95 26.65 1.74 -20.18
N VAL A 96 26.05 0.62 -20.55
CA VAL A 96 26.51 -0.71 -20.19
C VAL A 96 27.92 -0.87 -20.77
N GLU A 97 28.93 -0.30 -20.13
CA GLU A 97 30.29 -0.81 -20.27
C GLU A 97 30.40 -2.02 -19.33
N ASP A 98 30.03 -3.16 -19.91
CA ASP A 98 30.31 -4.50 -19.42
C ASP A 98 31.83 -4.66 -19.29
N ASP A 99 32.42 -4.25 -18.17
CA ASP A 99 33.78 -4.64 -17.82
C ASP A 99 33.98 -4.81 -16.31
N GLY A 100 34.22 -6.06 -15.91
CA GLY A 100 34.81 -6.41 -14.62
C GLY A 100 33.87 -6.56 -13.43
N ALA A 101 33.22 -7.71 -13.29
CA ALA A 101 32.93 -8.51 -12.07
C ALA A 101 32.71 -7.86 -10.67
N ASN A 102 32.38 -6.58 -10.55
CA ASN A 102 32.04 -5.93 -9.28
C ASN A 102 31.11 -4.72 -9.50
N VAL A 103 29.99 -4.95 -10.20
CA VAL A 103 28.92 -3.94 -10.27
C VAL A 103 28.31 -3.77 -8.89
N ASP A 104 28.66 -2.67 -8.22
CA ASP A 104 28.00 -2.21 -7.01
C ASP A 104 26.50 -2.09 -7.28
N LEU A 105 25.71 -2.93 -6.61
CA LEU A 105 24.24 -2.95 -6.71
C LEU A 105 23.62 -1.59 -6.36
N ASP A 106 24.34 -0.76 -5.59
CA ASP A 106 23.95 0.61 -5.25
C ASP A 106 24.03 1.57 -6.44
N SER A 107 24.88 1.31 -7.44
CA SER A 107 25.01 2.14 -8.65
C SER A 107 23.84 1.95 -9.63
N HIS A 108 23.08 0.87 -9.49
CA HIS A 108 21.97 0.51 -10.39
C HIS A 108 20.58 0.83 -9.81
N ARG A 109 20.50 1.33 -8.57
CA ARG A 109 19.21 1.68 -7.97
C ARG A 109 18.72 3.03 -8.50
N LYS A 110 17.72 2.95 -9.38
CA LYS A 110 16.93 4.09 -9.84
C LYS A 110 16.29 4.77 -8.63
N GLY A 111 16.64 6.03 -8.37
CA GLY A 111 16.07 6.77 -7.24
C GLY A 111 16.74 8.10 -6.95
N LYS A 112 16.09 8.87 -6.07
CA LYS A 112 16.67 10.08 -5.47
C LYS A 112 17.62 9.64 -4.36
N CYS A 113 18.89 9.98 -4.52
CA CYS A 113 19.91 9.84 -3.48
C CYS A 113 19.99 11.13 -2.68
N VAL A 114 20.38 11.04 -1.42
CA VAL A 114 20.48 12.19 -0.53
C VAL A 114 21.84 12.23 0.15
N VAL A 115 22.44 13.40 0.17
CA VAL A 115 23.66 13.68 0.92
C VAL A 115 23.26 14.35 2.23
N ILE A 116 23.59 13.73 3.35
CA ILE A 116 23.28 14.23 4.69
C ILE A 116 24.56 14.66 5.38
N LYS A 117 24.51 15.81 6.05
CA LYS A 117 25.54 16.25 6.99
C LYS A 117 25.03 16.11 8.40
N THR A 118 25.59 15.18 9.15
CA THR A 118 25.19 14.93 10.54
C THR A 118 25.73 16.00 11.49
N SER A 119 25.13 16.10 12.67
CA SER A 119 25.61 17.00 13.74
C SER A 119 27.05 16.68 14.20
N THR A 120 27.53 15.45 13.95
CA THR A 120 28.93 15.03 14.18
C THR A 120 29.87 15.49 13.06
N ARG A 121 29.41 16.33 12.13
CA ARG A 121 30.13 16.85 10.96
C ARG A 121 30.57 15.77 9.97
N GLN A 122 29.93 14.60 10.00
CA GLN A 122 30.12 13.56 8.99
C GLN A 122 29.21 13.84 7.80
N THR A 123 29.72 13.66 6.59
CA THR A 123 28.93 13.76 5.36
C THR A 123 28.75 12.37 4.81
N ILE A 124 27.51 11.93 4.68
CA ILE A 124 27.15 10.56 4.34
C ILE A 124 26.23 10.59 3.13
N PHE A 125 26.56 9.75 2.14
CA PHE A 125 25.75 9.54 0.97
C PHE A 125 24.75 8.39 1.23
N LEU A 126 23.46 8.66 1.07
CA LEU A 126 22.40 7.68 1.18
C LEU A 126 21.81 7.40 -0.21
N PRO A 127 21.99 6.17 -0.74
CA PRO A 127 21.31 5.77 -1.98
C PRO A 127 19.80 5.57 -1.78
N VAL A 128 19.34 5.38 -0.53
CA VAL A 128 17.93 5.16 -0.17
C VAL A 128 17.52 6.10 0.97
N VAL A 129 16.45 6.86 0.76
CA VAL A 129 15.97 7.97 1.62
C VAL A 129 15.22 7.57 2.90
N GLY A 130 15.25 6.31 3.31
CA GLY A 130 14.66 5.88 4.59
C GLY A 130 13.12 5.90 4.59
N LEU A 131 12.52 6.44 5.66
CA LEU A 131 11.07 6.40 5.92
C LEU A 131 10.30 7.64 5.42
N VAL A 132 10.99 8.63 4.84
CA VAL A 132 10.41 9.88 4.37
C VAL A 132 10.43 9.94 2.84
N ASP A 133 9.38 10.50 2.25
CA ASP A 133 9.29 10.66 0.80
C ASP A 133 10.37 11.65 0.32
N PRO A 134 11.15 11.31 -0.71
CA PRO A 134 12.24 12.17 -1.19
C PRO A 134 11.77 13.47 -1.83
N GLU A 135 10.50 13.55 -2.23
CA GLU A 135 9.92 14.75 -2.85
C GLU A 135 9.59 15.85 -1.84
N LYS A 136 9.44 15.50 -0.55
CA LYS A 136 9.16 16.45 0.52
C LYS A 136 10.44 17.10 1.07
N LEU A 137 11.58 16.51 0.75
CA LEU A 137 12.88 16.93 1.26
C LEU A 137 13.43 18.08 0.42
N GLN A 138 13.99 19.08 1.09
CA GLN A 138 14.70 20.19 0.46
C GLN A 138 16.11 20.33 1.04
N PRO A 139 17.08 20.80 0.24
CA PRO A 139 18.39 21.21 0.76
C PRO A 139 18.25 22.23 1.89
N GLY A 140 18.89 21.97 3.03
CA GLY A 140 18.82 22.80 4.23
C GLY A 140 17.83 22.29 5.28
N ASP A 141 16.97 21.32 4.97
CA ASP A 141 16.06 20.73 5.94
C ASP A 141 16.79 19.99 7.05
N LEU A 142 16.27 20.13 8.26
CA LEU A 142 16.76 19.46 9.46
C LEU A 142 15.95 18.18 9.68
N VAL A 143 16.64 17.05 9.62
CA VAL A 143 16.04 15.71 9.68
C VAL A 143 16.59 14.89 10.84
N GLY A 144 15.75 14.01 11.37
CA GLY A 144 16.13 12.98 12.32
C GLY A 144 16.70 11.76 11.59
N VAL A 145 17.97 11.47 11.82
CA VAL A 145 18.64 10.27 11.29
C VAL A 145 18.92 9.25 12.39
N ASN A 146 18.92 7.97 12.03
CA ASN A 146 19.36 6.91 12.93
C ASN A 146 20.89 6.97 13.15
N LYS A 147 21.37 6.66 14.36
CA LYS A 147 22.81 6.71 14.70
C LYS A 147 23.65 5.65 13.99
N ASP A 148 23.09 4.46 13.78
CA ASP A 148 23.85 3.32 13.28
C ASP A 148 23.73 3.18 11.75
N SER A 149 22.52 3.39 11.22
CA SER A 149 22.23 3.22 9.79
C SER A 149 22.16 4.53 9.00
N TYR A 150 22.15 5.68 9.68
CA TYR A 150 22.00 7.02 9.08
C TYR A 150 20.73 7.23 8.24
N LEU A 151 19.78 6.29 8.26
CA LEU A 151 18.49 6.41 7.57
C LEU A 151 17.67 7.57 8.14
N ILE A 152 17.02 8.32 7.25
CA ILE A 152 16.10 9.41 7.61
C ILE A 152 14.81 8.79 8.18
N LEU A 153 14.40 9.26 9.36
CA LEU A 153 13.25 8.75 10.10
C LEU A 153 12.06 9.72 10.10
N ASP A 154 12.34 11.03 10.22
CA ASP A 154 11.39 12.14 10.30
C ASP A 154 12.05 13.45 9.86
#